data_AF-A0A4U7DGY7-F1
#
_entry.id   AF-A0A4U7DGY7-F1
#
_cell.length_a   1.000
_cell.length_b   1.000
_cell.length_c   1.000
_cell.angle_alpha   90.00
_cell.angle_beta   90.00
_cell.angle_gamma   90.00
#
_symmetry.space_group_name_H-M   'P 1'
#
loop_
_entity.id
_entity.type
_entity.pdbx_description
1 polymer ?
#
loop_
_entity_poly.entity_id
_entity_poly.type
_entity_poly.pdbx_seq_one_letter_code
_entity_poly.pdbx_strand_id
1 'polypeptide(L)'
;MTLEATTTPSGERVYTDRSRTERGADGPFYLVFADEAGESRWGFRCGNCESFDTAMDTMGRIQCTECGNLRKPDEWDAAHE
;
A
#
# COMPACT_ATOMS: atom_id res chain seq x y z
N MET A 1 -13.63 -10.41 0.64
CA MET A 1 -12.30 -9.85 0.34
C MET A 1 -11.83 -10.55 -0.93
N THR A 2 -11.55 -9.82 -1.99
CA THR A 2 -11.09 -10.40 -3.26
C THR A 2 -9.67 -9.93 -3.48
N LEU A 3 -8.72 -10.87 -3.55
CA LEU A 3 -7.32 -10.57 -3.73
C LEU A 3 -6.93 -10.72 -5.21
N GLU A 4 -6.21 -9.74 -5.73
CA GLU A 4 -5.64 -9.75 -7.07
C GLU A 4 -4.23 -10.34 -7.01
N ALA A 5 -4.05 -11.54 -7.56
CA ALA A 5 -2.74 -12.18 -7.63
C ALA A 5 -1.88 -11.52 -8.72
N THR A 6 -0.66 -11.11 -8.38
CA THR A 6 0.31 -10.49 -9.30
C THR A 6 1.70 -11.05 -9.02
N THR A 7 2.57 -11.03 -10.02
CA THR A 7 3.99 -11.35 -9.85
C THR A 7 4.78 -10.04 -9.82
N THR A 8 5.59 -9.84 -8.78
CA THR A 8 6.47 -8.67 -8.65
C THR A 8 7.58 -8.71 -9.70
N PRO A 9 8.28 -7.58 -9.94
CA PRO A 9 9.45 -7.57 -10.82
C PRO A 9 10.57 -8.54 -10.40
N SER A 10 10.66 -8.88 -9.11
CA SER A 10 11.61 -9.88 -8.58
C SER A 10 11.16 -11.33 -8.78
N GLY A 11 9.96 -11.56 -9.32
CA GLY A 11 9.41 -12.90 -9.57
C GLY A 11 8.59 -13.48 -8.41
N GLU A 12 8.37 -12.73 -7.33
CA GLU A 12 7.57 -13.18 -6.18
C GLU A 12 6.08 -13.08 -6.49
N ARG A 13 5.30 -14.12 -6.15
CA ARG A 13 3.83 -14.08 -6.27
C ARG A 13 3.25 -13.43 -5.02
N VAL A 14 2.48 -12.37 -5.22
CA VAL A 14 1.85 -11.58 -4.16
C VAL A 14 0.37 -11.33 -4.47
N TYR A 15 -0.37 -10.89 -3.45
CA TYR A 15 -1.83 -10.79 -3.50
C TYR A 15 -2.26 -9.41 -3.01
N THR A 16 -2.79 -8.58 -3.91
CA THR A 16 -3.19 -7.20 -3.59
C THR A 16 -4.66 -7.14 -3.20
N ASP A 17 -4.99 -6.55 -2.05
CA ASP A 17 -6.38 -6.24 -1.68
C ASP A 17 -6.73 -4.81 -2.12
N ARG A 18 -7.52 -4.69 -3.21
CA ARG A 18 -7.97 -3.40 -3.74
C ARG A 18 -9.00 -2.70 -2.83
N SER A 19 -9.56 -3.40 -1.84
CA SER A 19 -10.52 -2.83 -0.89
C SER A 19 -9.87 -2.25 0.37
N ARG A 20 -8.60 -2.58 0.66
CA ARG A 20 -7.84 -2.06 1.80
C ARG A 20 -6.77 -1.09 1.33
N THR A 21 -6.99 0.19 1.63
CA THR A 21 -6.13 1.27 1.16
C THR A 21 -5.68 2.21 2.27
N GLU A 22 -4.44 2.66 2.18
CA GLU A 22 -3.97 3.90 2.83
C GLU A 22 -4.13 5.06 1.85
N ARG A 23 -4.50 6.24 2.35
CA ARG A 23 -4.62 7.44 1.52
C ARG A 23 -3.24 7.96 1.14
N GLY A 24 -2.98 8.20 -0.14
CA GLY A 24 -1.78 8.88 -0.62
C GLY A 24 -2.06 10.25 -1.21
N ALA A 25 -1.01 11.00 -1.50
CA ALA A 25 -1.04 12.31 -2.13
C ALA A 25 -1.57 12.25 -3.56
N ASP A 26 -1.03 11.32 -4.35
CA ASP A 26 -1.29 11.18 -5.79
C ASP A 26 -2.19 9.97 -6.11
N GLY A 27 -2.27 9.01 -5.20
CA GLY A 27 -3.11 7.82 -5.32
C GLY A 27 -3.07 6.96 -4.06
N PRO A 28 -4.01 6.01 -3.89
CA PRO A 28 -4.03 5.14 -2.71
C PRO A 28 -2.80 4.21 -2.67
N PHE A 29 -2.49 3.66 -1.50
CA PHE A 29 -1.61 2.50 -1.37
C PHE A 29 -2.44 1.28 -0.99
N TYR A 30 -2.40 0.23 -1.81
CA TYR A 30 -3.14 -1.00 -1.55
C TYR A 30 -2.32 -1.95 -0.70
N LEU A 31 -2.95 -2.61 0.27
CA LEU A 31 -2.29 -3.62 1.09
C LEU A 31 -1.99 -4.88 0.25
N VAL A 32 -0.78 -5.41 0.39
CA VAL A 32 -0.30 -6.60 -0.33
C VAL A 32 0.05 -7.70 0.66
N PHE A 33 -0.31 -8.93 0.32
CA PHE A 33 -0.07 -10.14 1.09
C PHE A 33 0.85 -11.11 0.33
N ALA A 34 1.60 -11.92 1.08
CA ALA A 34 2.47 -12.96 0.54
C ALA A 34 1.72 -14.28 0.24
N ASP A 35 0.51 -14.43 0.78
CA ASP A 35 -0.34 -15.61 0.60
C ASP A 35 -1.75 -15.24 0.10
N GLU A 36 -2.42 -16.23 -0.48
CA GLU A 36 -3.77 -16.09 -1.06
C GLU A 36 -4.87 -16.00 0.00
N ALA A 37 -4.59 -16.35 1.25
CA ALA A 37 -5.54 -16.23 2.36
C ALA A 37 -5.60 -14.80 2.92
N GLY A 38 -4.61 -13.97 2.60
CA GLY A 38 -4.51 -12.59 3.09
C GLY A 38 -4.09 -12.51 4.56
N GLU A 39 -3.29 -13.48 5.03
CA GLU A 39 -2.89 -13.58 6.43
C GLU A 39 -1.51 -12.95 6.70
N SER A 40 -0.59 -13.09 5.74
CA SER A 40 0.79 -12.62 5.85
C SER A 40 0.97 -11.33 5.07
N ARG A 41 1.07 -10.19 5.76
CA ARG A 41 1.34 -8.89 5.14
C ARG A 41 2.72 -8.90 4.50
N TRP A 42 2.78 -8.47 3.24
CA TRP A 42 4.02 -8.34 2.46
C TRP A 42 4.45 -6.87 2.38
N GLY A 43 3.53 -5.96 2.06
CA GLY A 43 3.85 -4.55 1.85
C GLY A 43 2.70 -3.78 1.21
N PHE A 44 3.03 -2.80 0.37
CA PHE A 44 2.05 -1.96 -0.32
C PHE A 44 2.30 -1.87 -1.82
N ARG A 45 1.22 -1.74 -2.60
CA ARG A 45 1.27 -1.40 -4.03
C ARG A 45 0.80 0.04 -4.22
N CYS A 46 1.60 0.85 -4.89
CA CYS A 46 1.24 2.23 -5.21
C CYS A 46 0.09 2.24 -6.23
N GLY A 47 -1.02 2.88 -5.91
CA GLY A 47 -2.16 3.02 -6.82
C GLY A 47 -1.96 4.09 -7.92
N ASN A 48 -0.93 4.92 -7.81
CA ASN A 48 -0.61 5.96 -8.80
C ASN A 48 0.18 5.38 -9.99
N CYS A 49 1.23 4.60 -9.72
CA CYS A 49 2.11 4.04 -10.75
C CYS A 49 2.16 2.50 -10.77
N GLU A 50 1.36 1.83 -9.93
CA GLU A 50 1.26 0.37 -9.82
C GLU A 50 2.51 -0.37 -9.33
N SER A 51 3.58 0.35 -8.98
CA SER A 51 4.82 -0.22 -8.41
C SER A 51 4.61 -0.81 -7.01
N PHE A 52 5.41 -1.84 -6.70
CA PHE A 52 5.54 -2.44 -5.37
C PHE A 52 6.71 -1.86 -4.56
N ASP A 53 7.54 -1.02 -5.18
CA ASP A 53 8.70 -0.40 -4.54
C ASP A 53 8.23 0.74 -3.65
N THR A 54 8.02 0.39 -2.38
CA THR A 54 7.55 1.28 -1.33
C THR A 54 8.46 1.18 -0.11
N ALA A 55 8.73 2.33 0.50
CA ALA A 55 9.44 2.42 1.77
C ALA A 55 8.45 2.82 2.86
N MET A 56 8.50 2.12 3.99
CA MET A 56 7.77 2.49 5.21
C MET A 56 8.76 2.77 6.33
N ASP A 57 8.60 3.90 7.01
CA ASP A 57 9.40 4.21 8.19
C ASP A 57 8.75 3.73 9.51
N THR A 58 9.46 3.91 10.62
CA THR A 58 8.99 3.51 11.96
C THR A 58 7.75 4.28 12.43
N MET A 59 7.41 5.41 11.78
CA MET A 59 6.22 6.21 12.06
C MET A 59 5.04 5.84 11.13
N GLY A 60 5.18 4.79 10.31
CA GLY A 60 4.14 4.35 9.38
C GLY A 60 3.95 5.27 8.18
N ARG A 61 4.90 6.17 7.88
CA ARG A 61 4.87 6.94 6.63
C ARG A 61 5.29 6.03 5.50
N ILE A 62 4.47 5.97 4.46
CA ILE A 62 4.72 5.18 3.25
C ILE A 62 5.07 6.13 2.11
N GLN A 63 6.13 5.83 1.37
CA GLN A 63 6.47 6.52 0.13
C GLN A 63 6.70 5.49 -0.99
N CYS A 64 6.17 5.75 -2.18
CA CYS A 64 6.57 5.03 -3.38
C CYS A 64 7.92 5.57 -3.86
N THR A 65 8.92 4.70 -3.98
CA THR A 65 10.28 5.11 -4.38
C THR A 65 10.40 5.38 -5.88
N GLU A 66 9.42 4.93 -6.68
CA GLU A 66 9.39 5.15 -8.13
C GLU A 66 8.77 6.50 -8.52
N CYS A 67 7.59 6.83 -8.00
CA CYS A 67 6.86 8.06 -8.40
C CYS A 67 6.79 9.15 -7.32
N GLY A 68 7.28 8.88 -6.11
CA GLY A 68 7.30 9.84 -5.01
C GLY A 68 5.97 10.02 -4.26
N ASN A 69 4.90 9.32 -4.67
CA ASN A 69 3.61 9.34 -3.96
C ASN A 69 3.84 9.06 -2.47
N LEU A 70 3.18 9.82 -1.59
CA LEU A 70 3.40 9.80 -0.15
C LEU A 70 2.06 9.57 0.58
N ARG A 71 2.06 8.69 1.59
CA ARG A 71 0.90 8.47 2.47
C ARG A 71 0.54 9.79 3.17
N LYS A 72 -0.73 10.17 3.08
CA LYS A 72 -1.28 11.28 3.86
C LYS A 72 -1.40 10.83 5.31
N PRO A 73 -1.08 11.72 6.28
CA PRO A 73 -1.38 11.44 7.68
C PRO A 73 -2.85 11.07 7.85
N ASP A 74 -3.15 10.21 8.83
CA ASP A 74 -4.52 9.98 9.24
C ASP A 74 -5.13 11.33 9.64
N GLU A 75 -6.29 11.67 9.09
CA GLU A 75 -7.06 12.81 9.60
C GLU A 75 -7.47 12.45 11.02
N TRP A 76 -6.78 13.04 11.97
CA TRP A 76 -7.33 13.20 13.29
C TRP A 76 -8.30 14.36 13.17
N ASP A 77 -9.60 14.08 13.22
CA ASP A 77 -10.61 15.11 13.45
C ASP A 77 -10.16 15.84 14.71
N ALA A 78 -9.56 17.02 14.52
CA ALA A 78 -9.33 17.93 15.61
C ALA A 78 -10.72 18.37 16.05
N ALA A 79 -11.35 17.60 16.94
CA ALA A 79 -12.55 17.98 17.64
C ALA A 79 -12.23 19.25 18.44
N HIS A 80 -12.35 20.38 17.78
CA HIS A 80 -12.36 21.69 18.38
C HIS A 80 -13.82 22.12 18.45
N GLU A 81 -14.41 21.89 19.60
CA GLU A 81 -15.39 22.78 20.22
C GLU A 81 -15.42 22.56 21.75
#